data_AF-A0A1A8J4J0-F1
#
_entry.id   AF-A0A1A8J4J0-F1
#
_cell.length_a   1.000
_cell.length_b   1.000
_cell.length_c   1.000
_cell.angle_alpha   90.00
_cell.angle_beta   90.00
_cell.angle_gamma   90.00
#
_symmetry.space_group_name_H-M   'P 1'
#
loop_
_entity.id
_entity.type
_entity.pdbx_description
1 polymer ?
#
loop_
_entity_poly.entity_id
_entity_poly.type
_entity_poly.pdbx_seq_one_letter_code
_entity_poly.pdbx_strand_id
1 'polypeptide(L)'
;MGLHTAQKKYFPLRGIDGVVRLFTAELRKSEPDLALLSLVLGFVEHFLAVNRVIPINVPGVRFEPLEPDCPSSCFPTVELGMISALYERFTAQIRGAVDLSQYRRTSAGSSRELVKKVSDVIWNSLSRSYFKDRAHIQSLFSLITGTKLDSSGVAFAVVAACQVLGLKDVHLALSEDHAWVIFGKNGEETAEVTWHGKGNEDRRGQTVSVGVSEKSWLYLKGSYMKCDRNMEVAFMVCAINPSLDLHTDSSELLQLQQKLLWLLYERGDLDRYPMAMGTLSDLEDQDPIPGKETPLQIHMKAVTSAQKYYNNEHIYPYMYLAGFHYRHRNVQEALKAWADAAQVMQE
;
A
#
# COMPACT_ATOMS: atom_id res chain seq x y z
N MET A 1 24.28 7.40 -5.31
CA MET A 1 23.75 6.15 -4.73
C MET A 1 23.08 6.53 -3.42
N GLY A 2 21.97 5.88 -3.07
CA GLY A 2 21.11 6.35 -1.97
C GLY A 2 20.22 7.52 -2.37
N LEU A 3 19.53 8.09 -1.39
CA LEU A 3 18.54 9.15 -1.61
C LEU A 3 19.12 10.34 -2.37
N HIS A 4 18.33 10.87 -3.33
CA HIS A 4 18.70 12.06 -4.09
C HIS A 4 18.76 13.29 -3.20
N THR A 5 19.63 14.25 -3.51
CA THR A 5 19.75 15.51 -2.74
C THR A 5 18.41 16.24 -2.63
N ALA A 6 17.56 16.18 -3.67
CA ALA A 6 16.21 16.76 -3.64
C ALA A 6 15.30 16.09 -2.59
N GLN A 7 15.41 14.78 -2.38
CA GLN A 7 14.66 14.03 -1.36
C GLN A 7 15.13 14.38 0.05
N LYS A 8 16.45 14.44 0.24
CA LYS A 8 17.07 14.71 1.54
C LYS A 8 16.65 16.07 2.14
N LYS A 9 16.32 17.05 1.30
CA LYS A 9 15.90 18.41 1.72
C LYS A 9 14.58 18.45 2.49
N TYR A 10 13.74 17.42 2.39
CA TYR A 10 12.47 17.37 3.12
C TYR A 10 12.66 16.99 4.59
N PHE A 11 13.80 16.39 4.95
CA PHE A 11 14.07 15.93 6.29
C PHE A 11 14.69 17.03 7.17
N PRO A 12 14.43 17.03 8.49
CA PRO A 12 13.56 16.09 9.20
C PRO A 12 12.07 16.30 8.90
N LEU A 13 11.30 15.21 8.83
CA LEU A 13 9.84 15.31 8.68
C LEU A 13 9.24 15.55 10.07
N ARG A 14 8.55 16.67 10.21
CA ARG A 14 7.89 17.11 11.44
C ARG A 14 6.39 17.21 11.20
N GLY A 15 5.63 16.52 12.04
CA GLY A 15 4.17 16.43 11.93
C GLY A 15 3.67 15.76 10.64
N ILE A 16 2.35 15.67 10.55
CA ILE A 16 1.63 15.07 9.41
C ILE A 16 1.95 15.82 8.11
N ASP A 17 1.93 17.15 8.13
CA ASP A 17 2.17 17.95 6.92
C ASP A 17 3.62 17.84 6.39
N GLY A 18 4.58 17.51 7.27
CA GLY A 18 5.94 17.13 6.86
C GLY A 18 5.93 15.91 5.94
N VAL A 19 5.18 14.86 6.32
CA VAL A 19 5.03 13.64 5.52
C VAL A 19 4.26 13.92 4.22
N VAL A 20 3.13 14.65 4.28
CA VAL A 20 2.33 15.00 3.10
C VAL A 20 3.17 15.78 2.07
N ARG A 21 4.06 16.69 2.51
CA ARG A 21 4.97 17.42 1.61
C ARG A 21 5.97 16.50 0.90
N LEU A 22 6.50 15.49 1.59
CA LEU A 22 7.38 14.49 0.97
C LEU A 22 6.62 13.70 -0.10
N PHE A 23 5.42 13.20 0.22
CA PHE A 23 4.57 12.47 -0.72
C PHE A 23 4.22 13.33 -1.94
N THR A 24 3.82 14.59 -1.72
CA THR A 24 3.55 15.55 -2.79
C THR A 24 4.74 15.71 -3.74
N ALA A 25 5.96 15.72 -3.20
CA ALA A 25 7.17 15.84 -3.99
C ALA A 25 7.52 14.59 -4.79
N GLU A 26 7.35 13.40 -4.19
CA GLU A 26 7.57 12.13 -4.88
C GLU A 26 6.54 11.90 -5.99
N LEU A 27 5.26 12.17 -5.73
CA LEU A 27 4.16 11.99 -6.69
C LEU A 27 4.24 12.92 -7.92
N ARG A 28 5.11 13.94 -7.89
CA ARG A 28 5.42 14.77 -9.07
C ARG A 28 6.43 14.12 -10.01
N LYS A 29 7.13 13.09 -9.56
CA LYS A 29 8.10 12.34 -10.37
C LYS A 29 7.37 11.25 -11.14
N SER A 30 7.94 10.85 -12.28
CA SER A 30 7.46 9.67 -13.01
C SER A 30 7.74 8.35 -12.27
N GLU A 31 8.71 8.36 -11.35
CA GLU A 31 9.14 7.22 -10.52
C GLU A 31 9.23 7.72 -9.07
N PRO A 32 8.09 7.83 -8.36
CA PRO A 32 8.10 8.05 -6.91
C PRO A 32 8.86 6.91 -6.22
N ASP A 33 9.70 7.24 -5.26
CA ASP A 33 10.53 6.25 -4.58
C ASP A 33 9.70 5.45 -3.55
N LEU A 34 9.27 4.24 -3.95
CA LEU A 34 8.43 3.37 -3.13
C LEU A 34 9.14 2.93 -1.85
N ALA A 35 10.45 2.72 -1.91
CA ALA A 35 11.21 2.27 -0.77
C ALA A 35 11.30 3.37 0.30
N LEU A 36 11.58 4.61 -0.12
CA LEU A 36 11.59 5.76 0.77
C LEU A 36 10.24 5.97 1.46
N LEU A 37 9.16 6.01 0.67
CA LEU A 37 7.83 6.31 1.18
C LEU A 37 7.33 5.23 2.15
N SER A 38 7.55 3.94 1.82
CA SER A 38 7.17 2.83 2.70
C SER A 38 7.96 2.81 4.02
N LEU A 39 9.25 3.14 3.98
CA LEU A 39 10.07 3.26 5.19
C LEU A 39 9.61 4.40 6.10
N VAL A 40 9.21 5.54 5.51
CA VAL A 40 8.66 6.68 6.27
C VAL A 40 7.32 6.32 6.91
N LEU A 41 6.38 5.74 6.15
CA LEU A 41 5.07 5.35 6.69
C LEU A 41 5.23 4.33 7.81
N GLY A 42 6.02 3.28 7.60
CA GLY A 42 6.23 2.25 8.60
C GLY A 42 6.94 2.76 9.86
N PHE A 43 7.86 3.72 9.73
CA PHE A 43 8.48 4.38 10.89
C PHE A 43 7.45 5.18 11.70
N VAL A 44 6.62 5.98 11.03
CA VAL A 44 5.58 6.79 11.67
C VAL A 44 4.53 5.90 12.34
N GLU A 45 4.04 4.88 11.63
CA GLU A 45 3.08 3.90 12.16
C GLU A 45 3.65 3.12 13.36
N HIS A 46 4.94 2.78 13.34
CA HIS A 46 5.55 2.09 14.48
C HIS A 46 5.42 2.87 15.78
N PHE A 47 5.67 4.17 15.76
CA PHE A 47 5.64 5.00 16.97
C PHE A 47 4.24 5.54 17.31
N LEU A 48 3.30 5.50 16.36
CA LEU A 48 1.93 5.96 16.58
C LEU A 48 0.95 4.82 16.88
N ALA A 49 1.25 3.59 16.45
CA ALA A 49 0.39 2.41 16.69
C ALA A 49 1.07 1.25 17.41
N VAL A 50 2.27 0.85 17.00
CA VAL A 50 2.92 -0.37 17.53
C VAL A 50 3.49 -0.17 18.93
N ASN A 51 4.24 0.91 19.13
CA ASN A 51 4.86 1.24 20.40
C ASN A 51 4.90 2.76 20.60
N ARG A 52 3.90 3.26 21.31
CA ARG A 52 3.71 4.69 21.60
C ARG A 52 4.54 5.18 22.79
N VAL A 53 5.32 4.31 23.44
CA VAL A 53 6.19 4.71 24.55
C VAL A 53 7.37 5.49 23.98
N ILE A 54 7.48 6.77 24.35
CA ILE A 54 8.61 7.62 23.95
C ILE A 54 9.90 7.03 24.53
N PRO A 55 10.85 6.59 23.69
CA PRO A 55 12.08 5.98 24.16
C PRO A 55 13.01 7.05 24.73
N ILE A 56 13.19 7.04 26.05
CA ILE A 56 14.10 7.96 26.76
C ILE A 56 15.59 7.63 26.57
N ASN A 57 15.89 6.40 26.11
CA ASN A 57 17.22 5.83 26.03
C ASN A 57 17.72 5.60 24.59
N VAL A 58 16.97 6.06 23.58
CA VAL A 58 17.36 5.92 22.17
C VAL A 58 17.77 7.29 21.61
N PRO A 59 19.08 7.58 21.52
CA PRO A 59 19.55 8.84 20.96
C PRO A 59 19.07 8.99 19.51
N GLY A 60 18.56 10.18 19.17
CA GLY A 60 18.17 10.51 17.79
C GLY A 60 16.71 10.20 17.44
N VAL A 61 15.93 9.59 18.32
CA VAL A 61 14.46 9.56 18.19
C VAL A 61 13.90 10.74 18.97
N ARG A 62 13.23 11.66 18.28
CA ARG A 62 12.63 12.86 18.86
C ARG A 62 11.13 12.87 18.59
N PHE A 63 10.37 13.38 19.55
CA PHE A 63 8.94 13.58 19.41
C PHE A 63 8.66 15.07 19.52
N GLU A 64 7.85 15.59 18.63
CA GLU A 64 7.39 16.98 18.67
C GLU A 64 5.89 16.99 19.00
N PRO A 65 5.43 17.89 19.88
CA PRO A 65 4.00 18.04 20.15
C PRO A 65 3.30 18.51 18.86
N LEU A 66 2.18 17.87 18.53
CA LEU A 66 1.35 18.31 17.39
C LEU A 66 0.57 19.58 17.73
N GLU A 67 0.23 19.76 19.01
CA GLU A 67 -0.41 20.95 19.54
C GLU A 67 0.42 21.50 20.71
N PRO A 68 0.65 22.83 20.79
CA PRO A 68 1.52 23.44 21.79
C PRO A 68 1.20 23.07 23.25
N ASP A 69 -0.06 22.75 23.55
CA ASP A 69 -0.57 22.52 24.92
C ASP A 69 -1.09 21.09 25.16
N CYS A 70 -0.88 20.16 24.21
CA CYS A 70 -1.35 18.77 24.32
C CYS A 70 -0.16 17.79 24.43
N PRO A 71 0.38 17.54 25.64
CA PRO A 71 1.52 16.64 25.81
C PRO A 71 1.22 15.18 25.43
N SER A 72 -0.05 14.81 25.30
CA SER A 72 -0.51 13.48 24.87
C SER A 72 -0.55 13.29 23.35
N SER A 73 -0.48 14.36 22.55
CA SER A 73 -0.42 14.25 21.08
C SER A 73 0.95 14.66 20.58
N CYS A 74 1.76 13.64 20.26
CA CYS A 74 3.13 13.82 19.83
C CYS A 74 3.39 13.05 18.54
N PHE A 75 4.19 13.64 17.66
CA PHE A 75 4.55 13.05 16.38
C PHE A 75 6.02 12.64 16.36
N PRO A 76 6.34 11.40 15.91
CA PRO A 76 7.72 10.97 15.79
C PRO A 76 8.42 11.75 14.67
N THR A 77 9.43 12.53 15.03
CA THR A 77 10.25 13.25 14.05
C THR A 77 11.03 12.24 13.22
N VAL A 78 10.84 12.30 11.91
CA VAL A 78 11.52 11.39 10.99
C VAL A 78 12.85 12.02 10.61
N GLU A 79 13.93 11.55 11.24
CA GLU A 79 15.29 12.06 11.01
C GLU A 79 15.93 11.46 9.75
N LEU A 80 16.66 12.29 9.00
CA LEU A 80 17.30 11.86 7.74
C LEU A 80 18.25 10.69 7.94
N GLY A 81 19.07 10.73 9.00
CA GLY A 81 20.09 9.71 9.27
C GLY A 81 19.47 8.32 9.47
N MET A 82 18.36 8.24 10.21
CA MET A 82 17.65 6.99 10.47
C MET A 82 17.07 6.40 9.18
N ILE A 83 16.31 7.21 8.43
CA ILE A 83 15.69 6.75 7.17
C ILE A 83 16.73 6.42 6.11
N SER A 84 17.81 7.21 6.00
CA SER A 84 18.89 6.93 5.05
C SER A 84 19.56 5.59 5.36
N ALA A 85 19.81 5.28 6.63
CA ALA A 85 20.40 4.00 7.03
C ALA A 85 19.49 2.81 6.71
N LEU A 86 18.19 2.91 6.96
CA LEU A 86 17.21 1.87 6.62
C LEU A 86 17.10 1.68 5.10
N TYR A 87 17.09 2.77 4.35
CA TYR A 87 17.06 2.77 2.89
C TYR A 87 18.32 2.13 2.30
N GLU A 88 19.50 2.52 2.79
CA GLU A 88 20.77 1.93 2.39
C GLU A 88 20.83 0.44 2.70
N ARG A 89 20.33 0.01 3.87
CA ARG A 89 20.26 -1.40 4.24
C ARG A 89 19.37 -2.20 3.27
N PHE A 90 18.16 -1.71 2.96
CA PHE A 90 17.29 -2.36 1.98
C PHE A 90 17.94 -2.44 0.61
N THR A 91 18.45 -1.31 0.10
CA THR A 91 19.02 -1.26 -1.25
C THR A 91 20.30 -2.09 -1.38
N ALA A 92 21.14 -2.13 -0.35
CA ALA A 92 22.35 -2.97 -0.32
C ALA A 92 22.00 -4.46 -0.34
N GLN A 93 20.99 -4.88 0.45
CA GLN A 93 20.51 -6.25 0.46
C GLN A 93 20.01 -6.70 -0.93
N ILE A 94 19.19 -5.88 -1.60
CA ILE A 94 18.66 -6.22 -2.92
C ILE A 94 19.77 -6.26 -3.98
N ARG A 95 20.60 -5.21 -4.05
CA ARG A 95 21.67 -5.12 -5.06
C ARG A 95 22.79 -6.13 -4.85
N GLY A 96 23.07 -6.51 -3.60
CA GLY A 96 24.06 -7.54 -3.28
C GLY A 96 23.58 -8.96 -3.59
N ALA A 97 22.26 -9.20 -3.58
CA ALA A 97 21.69 -10.53 -3.80
C ALA A 97 21.29 -10.82 -5.27
N VAL A 98 21.17 -9.79 -6.10
CA VAL A 98 20.75 -9.91 -7.51
C VAL A 98 21.80 -9.32 -8.44
N ASP A 99 22.55 -10.19 -9.10
CA ASP A 99 23.49 -9.82 -10.15
C ASP A 99 22.77 -9.67 -11.49
N LEU A 100 22.49 -8.42 -11.88
CA LEU A 100 21.80 -8.10 -13.13
C LEU A 100 22.55 -8.55 -14.39
N SER A 101 23.87 -8.83 -14.32
CA SER A 101 24.63 -9.29 -15.49
C SER A 101 24.25 -10.72 -15.92
N GLN A 102 23.67 -11.51 -15.00
CA GLN A 102 23.19 -12.86 -15.25
C GLN A 102 21.84 -12.90 -15.96
N TYR A 103 21.14 -11.76 -16.04
CA TYR A 103 19.79 -11.67 -16.60
C TYR A 103 19.81 -10.78 -17.83
N ARG A 104 19.64 -11.38 -19.02
CA ARG A 104 19.52 -10.60 -20.26
C ARG A 104 18.22 -9.82 -20.25
N ARG A 105 18.32 -8.49 -20.17
CA ARG A 105 17.20 -7.59 -20.45
C ARG A 105 16.99 -7.53 -21.95
N THR A 106 15.80 -7.91 -22.40
CA THR A 106 15.41 -7.77 -23.81
C THR A 106 14.60 -6.48 -23.99
N SER A 107 14.32 -6.09 -25.23
CA SER A 107 13.36 -5.02 -25.52
C SER A 107 11.94 -5.32 -25.01
N ALA A 108 11.65 -6.58 -24.64
CA ALA A 108 10.35 -7.00 -24.12
C ALA A 108 10.18 -6.79 -22.61
N GLY A 109 11.20 -6.31 -21.89
CA GLY A 109 11.15 -6.04 -20.46
C GLY A 109 11.98 -7.01 -19.60
N SER A 110 11.64 -7.10 -18.32
CA SER A 110 12.24 -7.99 -17.33
C SER A 110 11.78 -9.43 -17.56
N SER A 111 12.65 -10.42 -17.34
CA SER A 111 12.29 -11.83 -17.49
C SER A 111 11.63 -12.40 -16.24
N ARG A 112 10.85 -13.47 -16.39
CA ARG A 112 10.22 -14.18 -15.26
C ARG A 112 11.24 -14.68 -14.26
N GLU A 113 12.39 -15.16 -14.73
CA GLU A 113 13.48 -15.66 -13.88
C GLU A 113 14.08 -14.55 -13.02
N LEU A 114 14.21 -13.33 -13.57
CA LEU A 114 14.67 -12.17 -12.82
C LEU A 114 13.64 -11.76 -11.74
N VAL A 115 12.36 -11.67 -12.11
CA VAL A 115 11.29 -11.33 -11.16
C VAL A 115 11.18 -12.38 -10.05
N LYS A 116 11.25 -13.67 -10.41
CA LYS A 116 11.26 -14.77 -9.44
C LYS A 116 12.48 -14.72 -8.53
N LYS A 117 13.66 -14.37 -9.05
CA LYS A 117 14.87 -14.18 -8.24
C LYS A 117 14.67 -13.07 -7.20
N VAL A 118 14.11 -11.92 -7.58
CA VAL A 118 13.81 -10.83 -6.64
C VAL A 118 12.80 -11.28 -5.59
N SER A 119 11.74 -11.99 -6.00
CA SER A 119 10.77 -12.60 -5.08
C SER A 119 11.44 -13.55 -4.07
N ASP A 120 12.36 -14.40 -4.52
CA ASP A 120 13.09 -15.32 -3.64
C ASP A 120 14.02 -14.59 -2.67
N VAL A 121 14.61 -13.45 -3.06
CA VAL A 121 15.39 -12.62 -2.15
C VAL A 121 14.51 -12.07 -1.03
N ILE A 122 13.34 -11.50 -1.35
CA ILE A 122 12.40 -11.01 -0.33
C ILE A 122 11.93 -12.16 0.56
N TRP A 123 11.46 -13.26 -0.05
CA TRP A 123 10.93 -14.41 0.66
C TRP A 123 11.92 -15.01 1.66
N ASN A 124 13.16 -15.26 1.23
CA ASN A 124 14.18 -15.87 2.07
C ASN A 124 14.71 -14.91 3.15
N SER A 125 14.37 -13.63 3.07
CA SER A 125 14.70 -12.63 4.08
C SER A 125 13.66 -12.56 5.20
N LEU A 126 12.50 -13.21 5.04
CA LEU A 126 11.44 -13.25 6.05
C LEU A 126 11.77 -14.26 7.15
N SER A 127 11.34 -13.94 8.37
CA SER A 127 11.37 -14.88 9.49
C SER A 127 10.55 -16.13 9.17
N ARG A 128 11.08 -17.32 9.47
CA ARG A 128 10.40 -18.60 9.18
C ARG A 128 9.11 -18.83 10.00
N SER A 129 8.98 -18.17 11.14
CA SER A 129 7.84 -18.33 12.06
C SER A 129 7.43 -16.99 12.62
N TYR A 130 6.29 -16.49 12.16
CA TYR A 130 5.56 -15.37 12.74
C TYR A 130 4.08 -15.49 12.36
N PHE A 131 3.23 -14.81 13.14
CA PHE A 131 1.80 -14.71 12.83
C PHE A 131 1.61 -13.84 11.59
N LYS A 132 1.19 -14.46 10.47
CA LYS A 132 1.01 -13.81 9.17
C LYS A 132 -0.13 -12.79 9.16
N ASP A 133 -1.11 -12.97 10.06
CA ASP A 133 -2.28 -12.09 10.23
C ASP A 133 -2.03 -10.99 11.29
N ARG A 134 -0.77 -10.74 11.65
CA ARG A 134 -0.42 -9.69 12.63
C ARG A 134 -0.56 -8.32 11.97
N ALA A 135 -1.08 -7.34 12.70
CA ALA A 135 -1.07 -5.94 12.25
C ALA A 135 0.35 -5.34 12.20
N HIS A 136 0.50 -4.24 11.46
CA HIS A 136 1.71 -3.40 11.38
C HIS A 136 2.96 -4.08 10.81
N ILE A 137 2.77 -5.11 9.98
CA ILE A 137 3.85 -5.81 9.28
C ILE A 137 3.72 -5.70 7.76
N GLN A 138 3.11 -4.64 7.23
CA GLN A 138 2.86 -4.45 5.79
C GLN A 138 3.92 -3.58 5.09
N SER A 139 4.73 -2.84 5.85
CA SER A 139 5.71 -1.88 5.33
C SER A 139 7.13 -2.44 5.21
N LEU A 140 7.97 -1.81 4.37
CA LEU A 140 9.39 -2.12 4.31
C LEU A 140 10.14 -1.83 5.61
N PHE A 141 9.59 -0.95 6.46
CA PHE A 141 10.13 -0.73 7.80
C PHE A 141 10.06 -2.03 8.61
N SER A 142 8.91 -2.73 8.58
CA SER A 142 8.76 -4.03 9.24
C SER A 142 9.70 -5.09 8.64
N LEU A 143 9.88 -5.11 7.31
CA LEU A 143 10.83 -6.01 6.67
C LEU A 143 12.26 -5.79 7.20
N ILE A 144 12.74 -4.55 7.21
CA ILE A 144 14.13 -4.26 7.57
C ILE A 144 14.39 -4.37 9.07
N THR A 145 13.45 -3.95 9.90
CA THR A 145 13.62 -3.93 11.36
C THR A 145 13.24 -5.26 12.02
N GLY A 146 12.24 -5.95 11.48
CA GLY A 146 11.64 -7.13 12.09
C GLY A 146 11.62 -8.39 11.21
N THR A 147 12.01 -8.31 9.93
CA THR A 147 11.97 -9.43 8.96
C THR A 147 10.59 -10.07 8.82
N LYS A 148 9.53 -9.28 8.94
CA LYS A 148 8.13 -9.74 8.89
C LYS A 148 7.38 -8.96 7.84
N LEU A 149 6.64 -9.67 6.99
CA LEU A 149 5.69 -9.10 6.06
C LEU A 149 4.35 -9.85 6.09
N ASP A 150 3.23 -9.17 5.97
CA ASP A 150 1.97 -9.84 5.61
C ASP A 150 1.96 -10.20 4.10
N SER A 151 0.86 -10.81 3.62
CA SER A 151 0.80 -11.32 2.25
C SER A 151 1.00 -10.22 1.20
N SER A 152 0.23 -9.14 1.27
CA SER A 152 0.31 -8.04 0.30
C SER A 152 1.58 -7.21 0.46
N GLY A 153 2.10 -7.06 1.69
CA GLY A 153 3.39 -6.45 1.98
C GLY A 153 4.56 -7.15 1.28
N VAL A 154 4.53 -8.48 1.15
CA VAL A 154 5.51 -9.22 0.34
C VAL A 154 5.46 -8.83 -1.13
N ALA A 155 4.26 -8.78 -1.73
CA ALA A 155 4.10 -8.39 -3.13
C ALA A 155 4.60 -6.96 -3.37
N PHE A 156 4.23 -6.03 -2.49
CA PHE A 156 4.72 -4.66 -2.52
C PHE A 156 6.26 -4.58 -2.39
N ALA A 157 6.84 -5.34 -1.47
CA ALA A 157 8.29 -5.36 -1.26
C ALA A 157 9.06 -5.87 -2.50
N VAL A 158 8.50 -6.83 -3.24
CA VAL A 158 9.06 -7.27 -4.52
C VAL A 158 9.05 -6.16 -5.56
N VAL A 159 7.95 -5.41 -5.68
CA VAL A 159 7.87 -4.26 -6.61
C VAL A 159 8.87 -3.17 -6.24
N ALA A 160 8.97 -2.81 -4.96
CA ALA A 160 9.95 -1.84 -4.48
C ALA A 160 11.40 -2.31 -4.74
N ALA A 161 11.70 -3.59 -4.53
CA ALA A 161 13.01 -4.17 -4.82
C ALA A 161 13.34 -4.15 -6.33
N CYS A 162 12.35 -4.45 -7.18
CA CYS A 162 12.47 -4.30 -8.63
C CYS A 162 12.75 -2.84 -9.04
N GLN A 163 12.07 -1.87 -8.43
CA GLN A 163 12.33 -0.45 -8.66
C GLN A 163 13.78 -0.06 -8.28
N VAL A 164 14.29 -0.56 -7.14
CA VAL A 164 15.68 -0.33 -6.70
C VAL A 164 16.73 -0.84 -7.70
N LEU A 165 16.40 -1.92 -8.42
CA LEU A 165 17.20 -2.51 -9.50
C LEU A 165 16.99 -1.83 -10.87
N GLY A 166 16.10 -0.84 -10.96
CA GLY A 166 15.78 -0.14 -12.21
C GLY A 166 14.90 -0.95 -13.18
N LEU A 167 14.10 -1.86 -12.65
CA LEU A 167 13.14 -2.68 -13.39
C LEU A 167 11.78 -1.96 -13.45
N LYS A 168 11.70 -0.99 -14.37
CA LYS A 168 10.55 -0.08 -14.46
C LYS A 168 9.26 -0.75 -14.92
N ASP A 169 9.36 -1.88 -15.60
CA ASP A 169 8.22 -2.61 -16.16
C ASP A 169 7.51 -3.50 -15.13
N VAL A 170 8.11 -3.73 -13.96
CA VAL A 170 7.51 -4.54 -12.89
C VAL A 170 6.58 -3.67 -12.04
N HIS A 171 5.34 -4.10 -11.92
CA HIS A 171 4.28 -3.38 -11.23
C HIS A 171 3.45 -4.29 -10.34
N LEU A 172 2.77 -3.70 -9.36
CA LEU A 172 1.85 -4.39 -8.47
C LEU A 172 0.53 -4.69 -9.20
N ALA A 173 0.03 -5.91 -9.04
CA ALA A 173 -1.36 -6.24 -9.35
C ALA A 173 -2.12 -6.56 -8.07
N LEU A 174 -3.35 -6.06 -8.01
CA LEU A 174 -4.22 -6.19 -6.86
C LEU A 174 -5.59 -6.71 -7.30
N SER A 175 -6.02 -7.80 -6.69
CA SER A 175 -7.44 -8.06 -6.57
C SER A 175 -7.99 -7.42 -5.29
N GLU A 176 -9.20 -7.82 -4.91
CA GLU A 176 -9.84 -7.36 -3.70
C GLU A 176 -9.30 -8.05 -2.43
N ASP A 177 -8.62 -9.20 -2.56
CA ASP A 177 -8.09 -10.00 -1.42
C ASP A 177 -6.72 -10.64 -1.67
N HIS A 178 -6.06 -10.32 -2.79
CA HIS A 178 -4.74 -10.87 -3.11
C HIS A 178 -3.87 -9.91 -3.92
N ALA A 179 -2.57 -10.12 -3.87
CA ALA A 179 -1.58 -9.30 -4.56
C ALA A 179 -0.50 -10.15 -5.22
N TRP A 180 -0.11 -9.76 -6.43
CA TRP A 180 0.97 -10.38 -7.19
C TRP A 180 1.67 -9.32 -8.06
N VAL A 181 2.58 -9.72 -8.95
CA VAL A 181 3.26 -8.77 -9.85
C VAL A 181 2.92 -9.00 -11.31
N ILE A 182 2.86 -7.90 -12.05
CA ILE A 182 2.80 -7.89 -13.52
C ILE A 182 4.10 -7.30 -14.07
N PHE A 183 4.51 -7.75 -15.24
CA PHE A 183 5.75 -7.29 -15.87
C PHE A 183 5.76 -7.52 -17.38
N GLY A 184 6.87 -7.17 -18.03
CA GLY A 184 7.03 -7.31 -19.47
C GLY A 184 6.27 -6.23 -20.25
N LYS A 185 6.14 -6.44 -21.56
CA LYS A 185 5.46 -5.49 -22.45
C LYS A 185 4.01 -5.30 -22.00
N ASN A 186 3.63 -4.05 -21.72
CA ASN A 186 2.30 -3.66 -21.27
C ASN A 186 1.77 -4.36 -19.99
N GLY A 187 2.62 -5.01 -19.19
CA GLY A 187 2.18 -5.78 -18.03
C GLY A 187 1.35 -7.02 -18.40
N GLU A 188 1.68 -7.68 -19.51
CA GLU A 188 1.01 -8.89 -19.99
C GLU A 188 1.44 -10.15 -19.22
N GLU A 189 2.67 -10.18 -18.69
CA GLU A 189 3.15 -11.27 -17.87
C GLU A 189 2.72 -11.10 -16.41
N THR A 190 2.43 -12.21 -15.73
CA THR A 190 2.04 -12.23 -14.32
C THR A 190 2.88 -13.23 -13.55
N ALA A 191 3.24 -12.94 -12.29
CA ALA A 191 3.87 -13.91 -11.42
C ALA A 191 3.35 -13.79 -9.99
N GLU A 192 2.94 -14.92 -9.43
CA GLU A 192 2.72 -15.05 -7.99
C GLU A 192 4.03 -14.81 -7.25
N VAL A 193 4.01 -14.01 -6.18
CA VAL A 193 5.21 -13.68 -5.39
C VAL A 193 5.02 -13.80 -3.90
N THR A 194 3.79 -14.08 -3.46
CA THR A 194 3.40 -14.21 -2.06
C THR A 194 2.47 -15.42 -1.89
N TRP A 195 2.03 -15.68 -0.65
CA TRP A 195 1.03 -16.70 -0.33
C TRP A 195 -0.37 -16.08 -0.32
N HIS A 196 -1.39 -16.92 -0.49
CA HIS A 196 -2.78 -16.60 -0.13
C HIS A 196 -3.34 -17.69 0.80
N GLY A 197 -4.12 -17.28 1.80
CA GLY A 197 -4.71 -18.19 2.79
C GLY A 197 -3.69 -18.90 3.69
N LYS A 198 -4.13 -20.02 4.30
CA LYS A 198 -3.37 -20.79 5.31
C LYS A 198 -2.78 -22.10 4.76
N GLY A 199 -2.86 -22.33 3.45
CA GLY A 199 -2.38 -23.55 2.78
C GLY A 199 -0.87 -23.58 2.55
N ASN A 200 -0.33 -24.78 2.29
CA ASN A 200 1.10 -25.03 2.02
C ASN A 200 1.46 -25.00 0.52
N GLU A 201 0.53 -24.66 -0.37
CA GLU A 201 0.81 -24.58 -1.81
C GLU A 201 1.61 -23.31 -2.12
N ASP A 202 2.92 -23.46 -2.32
CA ASP A 202 3.77 -22.39 -2.85
C ASP A 202 3.51 -22.23 -4.35
N ARG A 203 2.63 -21.28 -4.69
CA ARG A 203 2.32 -20.91 -6.08
C ARG A 203 3.31 -19.89 -6.66
N ARG A 204 4.32 -19.44 -5.91
CA ARG A 204 5.23 -18.36 -6.34
C ARG A 204 5.97 -18.71 -7.63
N GLY A 205 6.00 -17.75 -8.55
CA GLY A 205 6.58 -17.86 -9.88
C GLY A 205 5.61 -18.33 -10.96
N GLN A 206 4.46 -18.90 -10.57
CA GLN A 206 3.42 -19.32 -11.52
C GLN A 206 2.64 -18.11 -12.06
N THR A 207 2.00 -18.29 -13.21
CA THR A 207 1.03 -17.32 -13.76
C THR A 207 -0.29 -17.38 -13.00
N VAL A 208 -1.05 -16.28 -13.01
CA VAL A 208 -2.40 -16.23 -12.41
C VAL A 208 -3.50 -16.73 -13.36
N SER A 209 -3.14 -17.16 -14.59
CA SER A 209 -4.10 -17.55 -15.64
C SER A 209 -5.08 -18.64 -15.20
N VAL A 210 -4.65 -19.59 -14.36
CA VAL A 210 -5.53 -20.66 -13.84
C VAL A 210 -6.64 -20.06 -13.01
N GLY A 211 -6.31 -19.21 -12.03
CA GLY A 211 -7.30 -18.58 -11.16
C GLY A 211 -8.26 -17.63 -11.90
N VAL A 212 -7.77 -16.97 -12.96
CA VAL A 212 -8.61 -16.20 -13.88
C VAL A 212 -9.57 -17.10 -14.66
N SER A 213 -9.08 -18.23 -15.20
CA SER A 213 -9.89 -19.17 -15.98
C SER A 213 -10.97 -19.89 -15.15
N GLU A 214 -10.69 -20.10 -13.86
CA GLU A 214 -11.63 -20.64 -12.88
C GLU A 214 -12.68 -19.61 -12.42
N LYS A 215 -12.58 -18.36 -12.89
CA LYS A 215 -13.47 -17.24 -12.53
C LYS A 215 -13.56 -17.01 -11.02
N SER A 216 -12.49 -17.29 -10.29
CA SER A 216 -12.45 -17.02 -8.86
C SER A 216 -12.47 -15.52 -8.59
N TRP A 217 -13.27 -15.09 -7.62
CA TRP A 217 -13.29 -13.70 -7.13
C TRP A 217 -11.87 -13.21 -6.77
N LEU A 218 -11.02 -14.13 -6.27
CA LEU A 218 -9.64 -13.84 -5.91
C LEU A 218 -8.81 -13.24 -7.05
N TYR A 219 -9.17 -13.53 -8.30
CA TYR A 219 -8.50 -13.00 -9.51
C TYR A 219 -9.42 -12.14 -10.38
N LEU A 220 -10.63 -11.85 -9.89
CA LEU A 220 -11.61 -10.94 -10.48
C LEU A 220 -11.83 -11.16 -11.98
N LYS A 221 -11.88 -12.43 -12.43
CA LYS A 221 -12.05 -12.80 -13.86
C LYS A 221 -11.05 -12.11 -14.81
N GLY A 222 -9.92 -11.61 -14.30
CA GLY A 222 -8.91 -10.86 -15.06
C GLY A 222 -9.07 -9.33 -15.00
N SER A 223 -10.15 -8.80 -14.44
CA SER A 223 -10.40 -7.36 -14.21
C SER A 223 -9.79 -6.84 -12.90
N TYR A 224 -8.67 -7.41 -12.49
CA TYR A 224 -7.90 -6.93 -11.35
C TYR A 224 -7.16 -5.63 -11.69
N MET A 225 -6.74 -4.91 -10.66
CA MET A 225 -6.02 -3.66 -10.81
C MET A 225 -4.59 -3.91 -11.28
N LYS A 226 -4.20 -3.24 -12.37
CA LYS A 226 -2.82 -3.19 -12.86
C LYS A 226 -2.24 -1.83 -12.48
N CYS A 227 -1.52 -1.77 -11.36
CA CYS A 227 -1.07 -0.50 -10.81
C CYS A 227 0.01 0.14 -11.68
N ASP A 228 -0.02 1.47 -11.75
CA ASP A 228 1.18 2.25 -12.03
C ASP A 228 1.87 2.65 -10.71
N ARG A 229 2.91 3.48 -10.80
CA ARG A 229 3.66 3.93 -9.61
C ARG A 229 2.83 4.78 -8.66
N ASN A 230 1.88 5.57 -9.15
CA ASN A 230 1.05 6.41 -8.29
C ASN A 230 0.00 5.56 -7.58
N MET A 231 -0.56 4.56 -8.26
CA MET A 231 -1.45 3.56 -7.66
C MET A 231 -0.73 2.69 -6.62
N GLU A 232 0.56 2.38 -6.82
CA GLU A 232 1.38 1.69 -5.80
C GLU A 232 1.65 2.58 -4.57
N VAL A 233 1.77 3.89 -4.76
CA VAL A 233 1.78 4.84 -3.64
C VAL A 233 0.41 4.86 -2.94
N ALA A 234 -0.70 4.87 -3.70
CA ALA A 234 -2.03 4.78 -3.11
C ALA A 234 -2.23 3.48 -2.31
N PHE A 235 -1.71 2.35 -2.81
CA PHE A 235 -1.74 1.07 -2.10
C PHE A 235 -1.08 1.17 -0.73
N MET A 236 0.15 1.71 -0.63
CA MET A 236 0.83 1.83 0.67
C MET A 236 0.13 2.80 1.62
N VAL A 237 -0.60 3.80 1.09
CA VAL A 237 -1.39 4.72 1.90
C VAL A 237 -2.64 4.02 2.45
N CYS A 238 -3.36 3.25 1.63
CA CYS A 238 -4.47 2.41 2.10
C CYS A 238 -4.02 1.34 3.09
N ALA A 239 -2.78 0.85 2.96
CA ALA A 239 -2.17 -0.10 3.87
C ALA A 239 -1.71 0.51 5.21
N ILE A 240 -1.79 1.83 5.42
CA ILE A 240 -1.60 2.40 6.76
C ILE A 240 -2.65 1.78 7.69
N ASN A 241 -2.20 1.23 8.83
CA ASN A 241 -3.07 0.62 9.82
C ASN A 241 -3.12 1.51 11.08
N PRO A 242 -4.21 2.27 11.30
CA PRO A 242 -4.34 3.13 12.46
C PRO A 242 -4.56 2.40 13.79
N SER A 243 -4.95 1.12 13.77
CA SER A 243 -5.41 0.42 14.97
C SER A 243 -4.30 0.19 15.99
N LEU A 244 -4.54 0.59 17.23
CA LEU A 244 -3.68 0.31 18.39
C LEU A 244 -3.99 -1.07 18.97
N ASP A 245 -5.29 -1.36 19.04
CA ASP A 245 -5.89 -2.58 19.52
C ASP A 245 -7.25 -2.79 18.83
N LEU A 246 -8.07 -3.72 19.33
CA LEU A 246 -9.35 -4.07 18.71
C LEU A 246 -10.41 -2.95 18.78
N HIS A 247 -10.21 -1.91 19.59
CA HIS A 247 -11.23 -0.92 19.91
C HIS A 247 -10.72 0.53 19.82
N THR A 248 -9.43 0.72 19.58
CA THR A 248 -8.79 2.03 19.63
C THR A 248 -7.90 2.23 18.41
N ASP A 249 -8.06 3.37 17.73
CA ASP A 249 -7.23 3.80 16.61
C ASP A 249 -6.37 5.02 16.99
N SER A 250 -5.22 5.19 16.32
CA SER A 250 -4.43 6.43 16.36
C SER A 250 -5.11 7.49 15.49
N SER A 251 -5.53 8.59 16.12
CA SER A 251 -6.07 9.76 15.41
C SER A 251 -5.06 10.37 14.45
N GLU A 252 -3.78 10.39 14.81
CA GLU A 252 -2.72 10.92 13.95
C GLU A 252 -2.54 10.10 12.67
N LEU A 253 -2.65 8.76 12.75
CA LEU A 253 -2.57 7.89 11.57
C LEU A 253 -3.83 7.98 10.71
N LEU A 254 -5.02 8.07 11.31
CA LEU A 254 -6.27 8.33 10.57
C LEU A 254 -6.16 9.64 9.77
N GLN A 255 -5.74 10.74 10.42
CA GLN A 255 -5.56 12.04 9.76
C GLN A 255 -4.47 12.00 8.69
N LEU A 256 -3.35 11.32 8.93
CA LEU A 256 -2.29 11.15 7.93
C LEU A 256 -2.80 10.40 6.71
N GLN A 257 -3.49 9.27 6.91
CA GLN A 257 -4.06 8.47 5.83
C GLN A 257 -5.09 9.27 5.03
N GLN A 258 -6.00 9.97 5.71
CA GLN A 258 -7.02 10.81 5.09
C GLN A 258 -6.41 11.92 4.24
N LYS A 259 -5.43 12.68 4.78
CA LYS A 259 -4.76 13.76 4.01
C LYS A 259 -3.99 13.23 2.80
N LEU A 260 -3.34 12.08 2.93
CA LEU A 260 -2.63 11.45 1.80
C LEU A 260 -3.58 10.90 0.73
N LEU A 261 -4.72 10.32 1.13
CA LEU A 261 -5.74 9.87 0.20
C LEU A 261 -6.39 11.05 -0.53
N TRP A 262 -6.66 12.17 0.16
CA TRP A 262 -7.10 13.40 -0.50
C TRP A 262 -6.10 13.92 -1.52
N LEU A 263 -4.82 13.94 -1.17
CA LEU A 263 -3.76 14.34 -2.11
C LEU A 263 -3.82 13.49 -3.38
N LEU A 264 -3.92 12.17 -3.26
CA LEU A 264 -4.02 11.25 -4.39
C LEU A 264 -5.33 11.45 -5.17
N TYR A 265 -6.43 11.65 -4.47
CA TYR A 265 -7.76 11.85 -5.05
C TYR A 265 -7.83 13.12 -5.91
N GLU A 266 -7.36 14.25 -5.39
CA GLU A 266 -7.37 15.54 -6.10
C GLU A 266 -6.45 15.56 -7.33
N ARG A 267 -5.46 14.67 -7.34
CA ARG A 267 -4.56 14.46 -8.48
C ARG A 267 -5.13 13.52 -9.55
N GLY A 268 -6.25 12.86 -9.26
CA GLY A 268 -6.84 11.82 -10.12
C GLY A 268 -6.13 10.46 -10.03
N ASP A 269 -5.19 10.30 -9.11
CA ASP A 269 -4.43 9.04 -8.95
C ASP A 269 -5.32 7.90 -8.39
N LEU A 270 -6.50 8.23 -7.82
CA LEU A 270 -7.47 7.26 -7.33
C LEU A 270 -8.58 6.91 -8.36
N ASP A 271 -8.60 7.51 -9.55
CA ASP A 271 -9.67 7.30 -10.55
C ASP A 271 -9.86 5.82 -10.91
N ARG A 272 -8.79 5.03 -10.83
CA ARG A 272 -8.77 3.59 -11.11
C ARG A 272 -8.56 2.75 -9.85
N TYR A 273 -8.80 3.30 -8.66
CA TYR A 273 -8.64 2.59 -7.39
C TYR A 273 -9.93 2.64 -6.56
N PRO A 274 -10.92 1.76 -6.86
CA PRO A 274 -12.22 1.75 -6.19
C PRO A 274 -12.12 1.60 -4.67
N MET A 275 -11.30 0.67 -4.18
CA MET A 275 -11.16 0.43 -2.73
C MET A 275 -10.53 1.62 -2.00
N ALA A 276 -9.55 2.31 -2.60
CA ALA A 276 -8.95 3.50 -2.00
C ALA A 276 -9.95 4.66 -1.86
N MET A 277 -10.84 4.83 -2.85
CA MET A 277 -11.96 5.76 -2.72
C MET A 277 -12.93 5.33 -1.62
N GLY A 278 -13.21 4.03 -1.48
CA GLY A 278 -14.00 3.50 -0.36
C GLY A 278 -13.39 3.83 1.02
N THR A 279 -12.09 3.63 1.18
CA THR A 279 -11.34 4.00 2.39
C THR A 279 -11.40 5.51 2.66
N LEU A 280 -11.21 6.34 1.63
CA LEU A 280 -11.31 7.80 1.77
C LEU A 280 -12.72 8.22 2.21
N SER A 281 -13.76 7.65 1.61
CA SER A 281 -15.14 7.91 2.03
C SER A 281 -15.38 7.57 3.48
N ASP A 282 -14.91 6.41 3.96
CA ASP A 282 -15.08 5.99 5.35
C ASP A 282 -14.35 6.92 6.33
N LEU A 283 -13.18 7.45 5.95
CA LEU A 283 -12.46 8.45 6.76
C LEU A 283 -13.19 9.79 6.79
N GLU A 284 -13.72 10.26 5.66
CA GLU A 284 -14.54 11.47 5.60
C GLU A 284 -15.87 11.33 6.32
N ASP A 285 -16.42 10.12 6.40
CA ASP A 285 -17.64 9.82 7.17
C ASP A 285 -17.39 9.95 8.68
N GLN A 286 -16.17 9.61 9.13
CA GLN A 286 -15.77 9.68 10.54
C GLN A 286 -15.35 11.09 10.97
N ASP A 287 -14.50 11.77 10.20
CA ASP A 287 -13.98 13.11 10.51
C ASP A 287 -13.98 14.00 9.23
N PRO A 288 -15.12 14.59 8.86
CA PRO A 288 -15.25 15.32 7.60
C PRO A 288 -14.35 16.56 7.52
N ILE A 289 -13.64 16.73 6.40
CA ILE A 289 -12.85 17.95 6.17
C ILE A 289 -13.72 19.03 5.51
N PRO A 290 -13.86 20.24 6.08
CA PRO A 290 -14.70 21.30 5.52
C PRO A 290 -14.34 21.65 4.06
N GLY A 291 -15.36 21.71 3.20
CA GLY A 291 -15.22 22.05 1.79
C GLY A 291 -14.79 20.89 0.88
N LYS A 292 -14.58 19.70 1.43
CA LYS A 292 -14.36 18.48 0.66
C LYS A 292 -15.67 17.85 0.15
N GLU A 293 -15.52 16.94 -0.80
CA GLU A 293 -16.64 16.18 -1.37
C GLU A 293 -17.24 15.21 -0.34
N THR A 294 -18.56 14.97 -0.41
CA THR A 294 -19.24 14.16 0.60
C THR A 294 -18.90 12.67 0.49
N PRO A 295 -18.92 11.90 1.59
CA PRO A 295 -18.65 10.44 1.58
C PRO A 295 -19.50 9.67 0.56
N LEU A 296 -20.79 10.00 0.46
CA LEU A 296 -21.71 9.38 -0.49
C LEU A 296 -21.27 9.59 -1.95
N GLN A 297 -20.84 10.81 -2.31
CA GLN A 297 -20.36 11.10 -3.67
C GLN A 297 -19.09 10.31 -4.00
N ILE A 298 -18.16 10.19 -3.05
CA ILE A 298 -16.93 9.43 -3.23
C ILE A 298 -17.22 7.92 -3.36
N HIS A 299 -18.15 7.36 -2.56
CA HIS A 299 -18.60 5.96 -2.73
C HIS A 299 -19.22 5.71 -4.12
N MET A 300 -20.06 6.63 -4.61
CA MET A 300 -20.63 6.51 -5.96
C MET A 300 -19.56 6.59 -7.06
N LYS A 301 -18.50 7.38 -6.86
CA LYS A 301 -17.34 7.40 -7.75
C LYS A 301 -16.53 6.10 -7.70
N ALA A 302 -16.40 5.47 -6.53
CA ALA A 302 -15.80 4.14 -6.41
C ALA A 302 -16.54 3.09 -7.25
N VAL A 303 -17.88 3.05 -7.15
CA VAL A 303 -18.73 2.18 -7.99
C VAL A 303 -18.55 2.51 -9.48
N THR A 304 -18.58 3.79 -9.84
CA THR A 304 -18.37 4.24 -11.23
C THR A 304 -17.01 3.82 -11.77
N SER A 305 -15.96 3.86 -10.94
CA SER A 305 -14.61 3.41 -11.31
C SER A 305 -14.57 1.91 -11.59
N ALA A 306 -15.19 1.09 -10.72
CA ALA A 306 -15.33 -0.35 -10.94
C ALA A 306 -16.05 -0.68 -12.26
N GLN A 307 -17.16 0.02 -12.54
CA GLN A 307 -17.91 -0.13 -13.78
C GLN A 307 -17.08 0.26 -15.01
N LYS A 308 -16.38 1.39 -14.94
CA LYS A 308 -15.68 1.98 -16.08
C LYS A 308 -14.37 1.27 -16.43
N TYR A 309 -13.60 0.86 -15.43
CA TYR A 309 -12.24 0.36 -15.63
C TYR A 309 -12.09 -1.14 -15.41
N TYR A 310 -13.07 -1.77 -14.74
CA TYR A 310 -12.97 -3.16 -14.28
C TYR A 310 -14.23 -3.98 -14.58
N ASN A 311 -14.94 -3.63 -15.66
CA ASN A 311 -16.12 -4.35 -16.17
C ASN A 311 -17.21 -4.61 -15.12
N ASN A 312 -17.26 -3.78 -14.07
CA ASN A 312 -18.14 -3.98 -12.92
C ASN A 312 -17.95 -5.32 -12.18
N GLU A 313 -16.73 -5.86 -12.14
CA GLU A 313 -16.42 -7.16 -11.51
C GLU A 313 -15.87 -7.03 -10.08
N HIS A 314 -15.90 -5.83 -9.49
CA HIS A 314 -15.45 -5.57 -8.12
C HIS A 314 -16.64 -5.51 -7.16
N ILE A 315 -16.53 -6.16 -6.01
CA ILE A 315 -17.61 -6.32 -5.03
C ILE A 315 -17.54 -5.24 -3.94
N TYR A 316 -16.34 -4.93 -3.44
CA TYR A 316 -16.16 -4.01 -2.32
C TYR A 316 -16.70 -2.60 -2.54
N PRO A 317 -16.67 -2.00 -3.74
CA PRO A 317 -17.27 -0.67 -3.96
C PRO A 317 -18.75 -0.62 -3.54
N TYR A 318 -19.50 -1.69 -3.82
CA TYR A 318 -20.88 -1.84 -3.41
C TYR A 318 -21.02 -2.16 -1.91
N MET A 319 -20.11 -2.97 -1.35
CA MET A 319 -20.09 -3.27 0.08
C MET A 319 -19.81 -2.03 0.94
N TYR A 320 -18.88 -1.17 0.51
CA TYR A 320 -18.61 0.12 1.14
C TYR A 320 -19.85 1.02 1.13
N LEU A 321 -20.50 1.17 -0.04
CA LEU A 321 -21.72 1.97 -0.18
C LEU A 321 -22.87 1.43 0.70
N ALA A 322 -23.05 0.10 0.74
CA ALA A 322 -24.04 -0.53 1.60
C ALA A 322 -23.73 -0.28 3.08
N GLY A 323 -22.46 -0.39 3.48
CA GLY A 323 -21.99 -0.09 4.83
C GLY A 323 -22.28 1.35 5.25
N PHE A 324 -22.00 2.32 4.37
CA PHE A 324 -22.34 3.72 4.58
C PHE A 324 -23.85 3.92 4.82
N HIS A 325 -24.70 3.41 3.92
CA HIS A 325 -26.14 3.53 4.07
C HIS A 325 -26.66 2.85 5.34
N TYR A 326 -26.10 1.69 5.69
CA TYR A 326 -26.45 0.96 6.90
C TYR A 326 -26.14 1.75 8.18
N ARG A 327 -24.93 2.32 8.30
CA ARG A 327 -24.53 3.18 9.44
C ARG A 327 -25.45 4.40 9.60
N HIS A 328 -25.95 4.92 8.47
CA HIS A 328 -26.89 6.06 8.43
C HIS A 328 -28.37 5.65 8.50
N ARG A 329 -28.68 4.39 8.76
CA ARG A 329 -30.06 3.85 8.86
C ARG A 329 -30.91 4.02 7.60
N ASN A 330 -30.27 4.18 6.44
CA ASN A 330 -30.92 4.21 5.14
C ASN A 330 -31.15 2.78 4.63
N VAL A 331 -32.09 2.07 5.27
CA VAL A 331 -32.29 0.62 5.08
C VAL A 331 -32.55 0.23 3.63
N GLN A 332 -33.39 0.99 2.92
CA GLN A 332 -33.72 0.71 1.52
C GLN A 332 -32.49 0.77 0.62
N GLU A 333 -31.67 1.81 0.75
CA GLU A 333 -30.46 1.98 -0.07
C GLU A 333 -29.36 0.98 0.32
N ALA A 334 -29.26 0.61 1.61
CA ALA A 334 -28.34 -0.43 2.05
C ALA A 334 -28.70 -1.80 1.41
N LEU A 335 -29.98 -2.18 1.46
CA LEU A 335 -30.47 -3.42 0.82
C LEU A 335 -30.26 -3.42 -0.69
N LYS A 336 -30.46 -2.27 -1.34
CA LYS A 336 -30.21 -2.11 -2.77
C LYS A 336 -28.72 -2.31 -3.10
N ALA A 337 -27.82 -1.66 -2.37
CA ALA A 337 -26.38 -1.80 -2.60
C ALA A 337 -25.88 -3.24 -2.33
N TRP A 338 -26.42 -3.95 -1.33
CA TRP A 338 -26.13 -5.38 -1.14
C TRP A 338 -26.69 -6.25 -2.28
N ALA A 339 -27.86 -5.92 -2.82
CA ALA A 339 -28.39 -6.62 -3.99
C ALA A 339 -27.50 -6.41 -5.23
N ASP A 340 -26.99 -5.19 -5.43
CA ASP A 340 -26.05 -4.89 -6.51
C ASP A 340 -24.73 -5.67 -6.33
N ALA A 341 -24.19 -5.75 -5.10
CA ALA A 341 -23.01 -6.57 -4.80
C ALA A 341 -23.24 -8.06 -5.10
N ALA A 342 -24.42 -8.59 -4.75
CA ALA A 342 -24.79 -9.97 -5.06
C ALA A 342 -24.91 -10.23 -6.57
N GLN A 343 -25.38 -9.25 -7.34
CA GLN A 343 -25.45 -9.34 -8.80
C GLN A 343 -24.07 -9.46 -9.44
N VAL A 344 -23.07 -8.75 -8.91
CA VAL A 344 -21.67 -8.87 -9.37
C VAL A 344 -21.11 -10.27 -9.06
N MET A 345 -21.38 -10.79 -7.86
CA MET A 345 -20.87 -12.10 -7.41
C MET A 345 -21.52 -13.30 -8.12
N GLN A 346 -22.70 -13.11 -8.73
CA GLN A 346 -23.44 -14.19 -9.37
C GLN A 346 -22.74 -14.74 -10.64
N GLU A 347 -21.90 -13.94 -11.28
CA GLU A 347 -21.21 -14.25 -12.55
C GLU A 347 -19.74 -14.63 -12.38
#